data_AF-A0A103Y4W3-F1
#
_entry.id   AF-A0A103Y4W3-F1
#
_cell.length_a   1.000
_cell.length_b   1.000
_cell.length_c   1.000
_cell.angle_alpha   90.00
_cell.angle_beta   90.00
_cell.angle_gamma   90.00
#
_symmetry.space_group_name_H-M   'P 1'
#
loop_
_entity.id
_entity.type
_entity.pdbx_description
1 polymer ?
#
loop_
_entity_poly.entity_id
_entity_poly.type
_entity_poly.pdbx_seq_one_letter_code
_entity_poly.pdbx_strand_id
1 'polypeptide(L)'
;MSTASAFAVNAPCFLNASSIKKSSSLARSPSFSARFTCNSSSSSSSSSSSSSATPPSLIRNQPVFAAPAPIITPKWTEDMGNESYEDAIAALKKLLIEKGELEPVAAARIDQITAELQTPDAKAPFDPVERIKTGFVKFKREKYETNPALYGELAKGQSPKFMVFACSDSRVCPSVVLDFQPGEAFVVRNVANMTKYAGVGAAVEYAVLHLKVEQIIVIGHSRCGGIKGLIDFIEDWVKVCLPAKSKVLAEHGSTSVDDQCVQCEKVKDVATILHWKLF
;
A
#
# COMPACT_ATOMS: atom_id res chain seq x y z
N MET A 1 30.84 9.98 -10.61
CA MET A 1 29.89 8.90 -10.95
C MET A 1 28.89 8.79 -9.80
N SER A 2 27.58 8.91 -10.06
CA SER A 2 26.56 8.74 -9.02
C SER A 2 26.26 7.24 -8.89
N THR A 3 26.42 6.68 -7.70
CA THR A 3 26.16 5.25 -7.44
C THR A 3 24.99 5.10 -6.49
N ALA A 4 23.89 4.52 -6.95
CA ALA A 4 22.80 4.06 -6.08
C ALA A 4 23.00 2.58 -5.73
N SER A 5 22.51 2.14 -4.57
CA SER A 5 22.41 0.73 -4.18
C SER A 5 20.95 0.26 -4.27
N ALA A 6 20.69 -0.96 -4.74
CA ALA A 6 19.34 -1.51 -4.79
C ALA A 6 19.14 -2.73 -3.87
N PHE A 7 17.97 -2.84 -3.23
CA PHE A 7 17.55 -4.03 -2.46
C PHE A 7 16.03 -4.26 -2.49
N ALA A 8 15.61 -5.50 -2.17
CA ALA A 8 14.21 -5.92 -2.14
C ALA A 8 13.70 -6.08 -0.70
N VAL A 9 12.45 -5.66 -0.47
CA VAL A 9 11.71 -5.86 0.79
C VAL A 9 10.35 -6.45 0.45
N ASN A 10 9.83 -7.32 1.32
CA ASN A 10 8.47 -7.81 1.18
C ASN A 10 7.62 -7.25 2.33
N ALA A 11 6.58 -6.48 1.99
CA ALA A 11 5.66 -5.91 2.96
C ALA A 11 4.52 -6.92 3.25
N PRO A 12 4.26 -7.28 4.53
CA PRO A 12 3.10 -8.11 4.84
C PRO A 12 1.81 -7.32 4.56
N CYS A 13 0.84 -7.90 3.84
CA CYS A 13 -0.51 -7.34 3.84
C CYS A 13 -1.10 -7.46 5.25
N PHE A 14 -1.58 -6.33 5.78
CA PHE A 14 -2.33 -6.27 7.03
C PHE A 14 -3.62 -7.09 6.94
N LEU A 15 -3.56 -8.36 7.31
CA LEU A 15 -4.73 -9.18 7.62
C LEU A 15 -4.47 -9.90 8.94
N ASN A 16 -5.29 -9.57 9.93
CA ASN A 16 -5.30 -10.03 11.33
C ASN A 16 -4.02 -9.81 12.15
N ALA A 17 -4.11 -8.87 13.09
CA ALA A 17 -3.16 -8.71 14.20
C ALA A 17 -3.07 -9.94 15.13
N SER A 18 -4.00 -10.90 15.00
CA SER A 18 -4.10 -12.07 15.87
C SER A 18 -3.10 -13.21 15.59
N SER A 19 -2.31 -13.13 14.51
CA SER A 19 -1.35 -14.19 14.15
C SER A 19 0.12 -13.81 14.33
N ILE A 20 0.42 -12.74 15.06
CA ILE A 20 1.79 -12.49 15.56
C ILE A 20 2.07 -13.49 16.69
N LYS A 21 2.23 -14.77 16.35
CA LYS A 21 2.96 -15.69 17.23
C LYS A 21 4.38 -15.16 17.30
N LYS A 22 4.89 -14.94 18.52
CA LYS A 22 6.31 -14.75 18.81
C LYS A 22 7.09 -15.93 18.23
N SER A 23 7.50 -15.84 16.96
CA SER A 23 8.60 -16.64 16.43
C SER A 23 9.84 -15.78 16.59
N SER A 24 10.55 -15.98 17.69
CA SER A 24 11.92 -15.54 17.88
C SER A 24 12.83 -16.27 16.90
N SER A 25 12.83 -15.82 15.65
CA SER A 25 13.88 -16.07 14.68
C SER A 25 13.79 -15.02 13.59
N LEU A 26 14.59 -13.96 13.70
CA LEU A 26 14.94 -13.15 12.53
C LEU A 26 15.66 -14.07 11.55
N ALA A 27 14.92 -14.70 10.64
CA ALA A 27 15.49 -15.29 9.45
C ALA A 27 16.01 -14.12 8.60
N ARG A 28 17.33 -13.90 8.67
CA ARG A 28 18.08 -12.91 7.91
C ARG A 28 17.79 -13.11 6.43
N SER A 29 16.96 -12.25 5.85
CA SER A 29 16.74 -12.23 4.40
C SER A 29 18.09 -11.91 3.73
N PRO A 30 18.46 -12.57 2.63
CA PRO A 30 19.71 -12.26 1.96
C PRO A 30 19.62 -10.84 1.38
N SER A 31 20.34 -9.91 2.00
CA SER A 31 20.56 -8.57 1.46
C SER A 31 21.52 -8.71 0.27
N PHE A 32 20.99 -8.57 -0.94
CA PHE A 32 21.78 -8.45 -2.15
C PHE A 32 21.95 -6.97 -2.47
N SER A 33 23.17 -6.45 -2.29
CA SER A 33 23.53 -5.08 -2.71
C SER A 33 24.06 -5.10 -4.16
N ALA A 34 23.62 -4.13 -4.96
CA ALA A 34 24.04 -3.91 -6.33
C ALA A 34 24.51 -2.46 -6.47
N ARG A 35 25.73 -2.20 -6.99
CA ARG A 35 26.20 -0.84 -7.30
C ARG A 35 25.94 -0.52 -8.77
N PHE A 36 25.37 0.64 -9.04
CA PHE A 36 25.09 1.12 -10.40
C PHE A 36 26.14 2.11 -10.90
N THR A 37 26.62 1.91 -12.13
CA THR A 37 27.42 2.87 -12.90
C THR A 37 26.89 2.89 -14.33
N CYS A 38 26.24 3.97 -14.75
CA CYS A 38 25.84 4.14 -16.15
C CYS A 38 26.99 4.75 -16.95
N ASN A 39 27.22 4.22 -18.16
CA ASN A 39 28.21 4.75 -19.09
C ASN A 39 27.48 5.33 -20.31
N SER A 40 27.63 6.63 -20.57
CA SER A 40 26.97 7.32 -21.66
C SER A 40 27.59 6.93 -23.00
N SER A 41 27.03 5.92 -23.67
CA SER A 41 27.41 5.56 -25.04
C SER A 41 26.25 5.84 -25.99
N SER A 42 26.40 6.87 -26.81
CA SER A 42 25.47 7.23 -27.89
C SER A 42 25.53 6.17 -29.00
N SER A 43 24.41 5.52 -29.29
CA SER A 43 24.25 4.70 -30.50
C SER A 43 23.05 5.19 -31.31
N SER A 44 23.34 5.48 -32.58
CA SER A 44 22.42 5.96 -33.60
C SER A 44 21.46 4.86 -34.05
N SER A 45 20.16 5.15 -34.07
CA SER A 45 19.12 4.27 -34.59
C SER A 45 18.75 4.61 -36.04
N SER A 46 18.80 3.60 -36.91
CA SER A 46 18.26 3.63 -38.26
C SER A 46 16.77 3.30 -38.27
N SER A 47 16.01 4.10 -39.00
CA SER A 47 14.56 4.01 -39.18
C SER A 47 14.15 2.96 -40.22
N SER A 48 13.09 2.19 -39.93
CA SER A 48 12.25 1.57 -40.95
C SER A 48 10.79 1.44 -40.49
N SER A 49 9.89 1.55 -41.45
CA SER A 49 8.51 2.03 -41.36
C SER A 49 7.42 0.97 -41.18
N SER A 50 6.35 1.42 -40.50
CA SER A 50 4.91 1.16 -40.69
C SER A 50 4.34 -0.27 -40.70
N SER A 51 3.44 -0.52 -39.74
CA SER A 51 2.09 -1.03 -40.04
C SER A 51 1.10 -0.60 -38.95
N SER A 52 -0.05 -0.09 -39.38
CA SER A 52 -1.14 0.40 -38.54
C SER A 52 -1.85 -0.77 -37.85
N ALA A 53 -1.61 -0.94 -36.56
CA ALA A 53 -2.41 -1.82 -35.70
C ALA A 53 -3.27 -0.94 -34.79
N THR A 54 -4.58 -1.07 -34.93
CA THR A 54 -5.57 -0.49 -34.01
C THR A 54 -5.24 -0.93 -32.59
N PRO A 55 -5.14 -0.02 -31.59
CA PRO A 55 -4.79 -0.41 -30.24
C PRO A 55 -5.89 -1.32 -29.68
N PRO A 56 -5.55 -2.46 -29.04
CA PRO A 56 -6.54 -3.30 -28.41
C PRO A 56 -7.26 -2.52 -27.31
N SER A 57 -8.58 -2.67 -27.25
CA SER A 57 -9.46 -2.05 -26.25
C SER A 57 -9.13 -2.59 -24.84
N LEU A 58 -8.13 -1.98 -24.21
CA LEU A 58 -7.59 -2.35 -22.89
C LEU A 58 -8.47 -1.96 -21.70
N ILE A 59 -9.65 -1.39 -21.92
CA ILE A 59 -10.58 -1.04 -20.84
C ILE A 59 -11.69 -2.08 -20.81
N ARG A 60 -11.46 -3.17 -20.06
CA ARG A 60 -12.54 -4.05 -19.62
C ARG A 60 -13.21 -3.35 -18.43
N ASN A 61 -14.44 -2.88 -18.60
CA ASN A 61 -15.29 -2.37 -17.51
C ASN A 61 -15.81 -3.52 -16.62
N GLN A 62 -14.90 -4.40 -16.21
CA GLN A 62 -15.15 -5.50 -15.28
C GLN A 62 -14.07 -5.40 -14.20
N PRO A 63 -14.42 -5.49 -12.91
CA PRO A 63 -13.42 -5.40 -11.84
C PRO A 63 -12.41 -6.54 -12.01
N VAL A 64 -11.14 -6.18 -12.23
CA VAL A 64 -10.02 -7.13 -12.18
C VAL A 64 -9.92 -7.61 -10.72
N PHE A 65 -10.52 -8.78 -10.44
CA PHE A 65 -10.51 -9.50 -9.16
C PHE A 65 -10.29 -8.60 -7.95
N ALA A 66 -11.24 -7.71 -7.66
CA ALA A 66 -11.31 -7.07 -6.36
C ALA A 66 -11.61 -8.18 -5.35
N ALA A 67 -10.62 -8.59 -4.56
CA ALA A 67 -10.90 -9.37 -3.36
C ALA A 67 -12.00 -8.63 -2.58
N PRO A 68 -13.06 -9.33 -2.10
CA PRO A 68 -14.10 -8.67 -1.34
C PRO A 68 -13.45 -7.88 -0.22
N ALA A 69 -13.79 -6.59 -0.12
CA ALA A 69 -13.25 -5.72 0.91
C ALA A 69 -13.40 -6.45 2.25
N PRO A 70 -12.32 -6.64 3.03
CA PRO A 70 -12.49 -7.18 4.36
C PRO A 70 -13.42 -6.21 5.09
N ILE A 71 -14.60 -6.70 5.47
CA ILE A 71 -15.47 -6.01 6.40
C ILE A 71 -14.69 -6.04 7.72
N ILE A 72 -13.85 -5.03 7.93
CA ILE A 72 -13.31 -4.73 9.25
C ILE A 72 -14.49 -4.14 10.01
N THR A 73 -15.37 -5.00 10.52
CA THR A 73 -16.07 -4.66 11.74
C THR A 73 -15.01 -4.68 12.83
N PRO A 74 -14.74 -3.56 13.51
CA PRO A 74 -13.97 -3.64 14.75
C PRO A 74 -14.74 -4.59 15.66
N LYS A 75 -14.20 -5.79 15.87
CA LYS A 75 -14.65 -6.66 16.95
C LYS A 75 -14.07 -6.03 18.21
N TRP A 76 -14.82 -5.10 18.79
CA TRP A 76 -14.52 -4.57 20.11
C TRP A 76 -14.42 -5.78 21.02
N THR A 77 -13.22 -6.08 21.52
CA THR A 77 -13.05 -7.03 22.60
C THR A 77 -13.84 -6.47 23.78
N GLU A 78 -14.89 -7.20 24.19
CA GLU A 78 -15.83 -6.87 25.27
C GLU A 78 -15.19 -6.88 26.68
N ASP A 79 -13.88 -6.64 26.77
CA ASP A 79 -13.09 -6.85 27.99
C ASP A 79 -12.54 -5.54 28.59
N MET A 80 -13.12 -4.41 28.18
CA MET A 80 -12.90 -3.12 28.84
C MET A 80 -14.08 -2.84 29.77
N GLY A 81 -13.97 -3.30 31.01
CA GLY A 81 -14.60 -2.67 32.18
C GLY A 81 -16.09 -2.92 32.43
N ASN A 82 -16.68 -4.02 31.96
CA ASN A 82 -18.12 -4.27 32.13
C ASN A 82 -18.58 -4.23 33.61
N GLU A 83 -17.75 -4.72 34.53
CA GLU A 83 -18.01 -4.67 35.98
C GLU A 83 -18.06 -3.23 36.53
N SER A 84 -17.19 -2.33 36.03
CA SER A 84 -17.15 -0.92 36.45
C SER A 84 -18.34 -0.11 35.94
N TYR A 85 -18.92 -0.50 34.79
CA TYR A 85 -20.08 0.19 34.22
C TYR A 85 -21.36 -0.23 34.91
N GLU A 86 -21.53 -1.52 35.20
CA GLU A 86 -22.72 -2.00 35.93
C GLU A 86 -22.80 -1.41 37.34
N ASP A 87 -21.67 -1.27 38.03
CA ASP A 87 -21.60 -0.58 39.32
C ASP A 87 -21.95 0.92 39.22
N ALA A 88 -21.48 1.59 38.15
CA ALA A 88 -21.82 2.99 37.89
C ALA A 88 -23.31 3.17 37.55
N ILE A 89 -23.88 2.24 36.79
CA ILE A 89 -25.31 2.22 36.44
C ILE A 89 -26.16 1.99 37.70
N ALA A 90 -25.76 1.08 38.58
CA ALA A 90 -26.45 0.82 39.84
C ALA A 90 -26.40 2.04 40.79
N ALA A 91 -25.26 2.71 40.91
CA ALA A 91 -25.11 3.93 41.70
C ALA A 91 -25.97 5.09 41.16
N LEU A 92 -26.01 5.27 39.83
CA LEU A 92 -26.87 6.26 39.18
C LEU A 92 -28.35 5.97 39.38
N LYS A 93 -28.78 4.70 39.25
CA LYS A 93 -30.17 4.29 39.52
C LYS A 93 -30.58 4.58 40.96
N LYS A 94 -29.70 4.33 41.94
CA LYS A 94 -29.95 4.65 43.35
C LYS A 94 -30.13 6.15 43.58
N LEU A 95 -29.29 6.99 42.99
CA LEU A 95 -29.39 8.45 43.10
C LEU A 95 -30.65 9.03 42.42
N LEU A 96 -31.10 8.41 41.33
CA LEU A 96 -32.34 8.78 40.65
C LEU A 96 -33.60 8.41 41.48
N ILE A 97 -33.55 7.29 42.20
CA ILE A 97 -34.63 6.89 43.13
C ILE A 97 -34.68 7.82 44.35
N GLU A 98 -33.53 8.22 44.90
CA GLU A 98 -33.45 9.17 46.02
C GLU A 98 -33.88 10.59 45.63
N LYS A 99 -33.78 10.97 44.36
CA LYS A 99 -34.22 12.27 43.81
C LYS A 99 -35.40 12.10 42.84
N GLY A 100 -36.54 11.66 43.37
CA GLY A 100 -37.76 11.34 42.60
C GLY A 100 -38.30 12.43 41.66
N GLU A 101 -37.79 13.66 41.71
CA GLU A 101 -38.12 14.75 40.76
C GLU A 101 -37.37 14.65 39.41
N LEU A 102 -36.31 13.84 39.31
CA LEU A 102 -35.48 13.72 38.10
C LEU A 102 -35.83 12.53 37.20
N GLU A 103 -36.68 11.62 37.67
CA GLU A 103 -37.09 10.41 36.95
C GLU A 103 -37.75 10.71 35.58
N PRO A 104 -38.72 11.65 35.47
CA PRO A 104 -39.31 11.98 34.16
C PRO A 104 -38.33 12.70 33.22
N VAL A 105 -37.38 13.47 33.78
CA VAL A 105 -36.35 14.17 33.00
C VAL A 105 -35.28 13.19 32.51
N ALA A 106 -34.89 12.23 33.34
CA ALA A 106 -33.94 11.18 32.98
C ALA A 106 -34.55 10.22 31.95
N ALA A 107 -35.80 9.81 32.13
CA ALA A 107 -36.53 8.99 31.16
C ALA A 107 -36.62 9.69 29.79
N ALA A 108 -37.02 10.97 29.77
CA ALA A 108 -37.09 11.73 28.53
C ALA A 108 -35.72 11.89 27.84
N ARG A 109 -34.63 12.02 28.60
CA ARG A 109 -33.26 12.07 28.05
C ARG A 109 -32.78 10.71 27.57
N ILE A 110 -33.12 9.63 28.27
CA ILE A 110 -32.82 8.26 27.86
C ILE A 110 -33.57 7.93 26.57
N ASP A 111 -34.85 8.30 26.47
CA ASP A 111 -35.64 8.13 25.25
C ASP A 111 -35.08 8.95 24.08
N GLN A 112 -34.65 10.18 24.35
CA GLN A 112 -33.98 11.03 23.35
C GLN A 112 -32.67 10.39 22.85
N ILE A 113 -31.79 9.95 23.75
CA ILE A 113 -30.52 9.31 23.41
C ILE A 113 -30.77 7.96 22.71
N THR A 114 -31.77 7.20 23.16
CA THR A 114 -32.17 5.94 22.55
C THR A 114 -32.70 6.15 21.14
N ALA A 115 -33.49 7.20 20.91
CA ALA A 115 -33.95 7.58 19.57
C ALA A 115 -32.79 8.03 18.66
N GLU A 116 -31.81 8.79 19.18
CA GLU A 116 -30.60 9.18 18.46
C GLU A 116 -29.68 7.99 18.13
N LEU A 117 -29.67 6.94 18.96
CA LEU A 117 -28.92 5.70 18.72
C LEU A 117 -29.68 4.69 17.86
N GLN A 118 -31.01 4.72 17.90
CA GLN A 118 -31.90 3.85 17.13
C GLN A 118 -32.27 4.41 15.77
N THR A 119 -32.00 5.69 15.46
CA THR A 119 -31.95 6.09 14.06
C THR A 119 -30.84 5.28 13.43
N PRO A 120 -31.15 4.34 12.50
CA PRO A 120 -30.09 3.79 11.69
C PRO A 120 -29.42 5.01 11.09
N ASP A 121 -28.12 5.18 11.32
CA ASP A 121 -27.31 6.12 10.57
C ASP A 121 -27.64 5.84 9.11
N ALA A 122 -28.56 6.61 8.53
CA ALA A 122 -28.75 6.73 7.11
C ALA A 122 -27.52 7.48 6.66
N LYS A 123 -26.38 6.79 6.74
CA LYS A 123 -25.06 7.29 6.43
C LYS A 123 -25.23 7.83 5.02
N ALA A 124 -25.13 9.16 4.91
CA ALA A 124 -25.29 9.82 3.63
C ALA A 124 -24.50 9.03 2.58
N PRO A 125 -25.08 8.77 1.39
CA PRO A 125 -24.43 7.97 0.37
C PRO A 125 -23.00 8.46 0.18
N PHE A 126 -22.05 7.52 0.06
CA PHE A 126 -20.64 7.86 -0.06
C PHE A 126 -20.42 8.79 -1.26
N ASP A 127 -20.02 10.02 -0.97
CA ASP A 127 -19.64 10.98 -2.00
C ASP A 127 -18.11 10.97 -2.18
N PRO A 128 -17.59 10.45 -3.32
CA PRO A 128 -16.16 10.40 -3.58
C PRO A 128 -15.53 11.79 -3.70
N VAL A 129 -16.27 12.79 -4.21
CA VAL A 129 -15.77 14.16 -4.39
C VAL A 129 -15.61 14.83 -3.05
N GLU A 130 -16.62 14.74 -2.18
CA GLU A 130 -16.53 15.29 -0.82
C GLU A 130 -15.46 14.58 0.01
N ARG A 131 -15.27 13.27 -0.17
CA ARG A 131 -14.17 12.54 0.48
C ARG A 131 -12.79 13.08 0.09
N ILE A 132 -12.59 13.47 -1.17
CA ILE A 132 -11.32 14.06 -1.64
C ILE A 132 -11.12 15.45 -1.04
N LYS A 133 -12.15 16.32 -1.10
CA LYS A 133 -12.09 17.68 -0.56
C LYS A 133 -11.78 17.69 0.93
N THR A 134 -12.57 16.94 1.72
CA THR A 134 -12.38 16.82 3.18
C THR A 134 -11.01 16.25 3.53
N GLY A 135 -10.52 15.27 2.76
CA GLY A 135 -9.17 14.71 2.90
C GLY A 135 -8.06 15.75 2.67
N PHE A 136 -8.17 16.57 1.63
CA PHE A 136 -7.20 17.64 1.36
C PHE A 136 -7.23 18.74 2.42
N VAL A 137 -8.43 19.18 2.85
CA VAL A 137 -8.58 20.16 3.93
C VAL A 137 -7.93 19.65 5.22
N LYS A 138 -8.14 18.37 5.54
CA LYS A 138 -7.48 17.72 6.68
C LYS A 138 -5.95 17.75 6.54
N PHE A 139 -5.41 17.32 5.41
CA PHE A 139 -3.96 17.39 5.14
C PHE A 139 -3.42 18.81 5.30
N LYS A 140 -4.10 19.80 4.70
CA LYS A 140 -3.70 21.20 4.75
C LYS A 140 -3.58 21.68 6.19
N ARG A 141 -4.64 21.49 6.99
CA ARG A 141 -4.70 21.95 8.37
C ARG A 141 -3.74 21.19 9.30
N GLU A 142 -3.71 19.86 9.20
CA GLU A 142 -3.04 19.03 10.22
C GLU A 142 -1.59 18.70 9.89
N LYS A 143 -1.19 18.80 8.62
CA LYS A 143 0.17 18.47 8.17
C LYS A 143 0.88 19.64 7.53
N TYR A 144 0.25 20.33 6.57
CA TYR A 144 0.91 21.40 5.82
C TYR A 144 1.14 22.66 6.69
N GLU A 145 0.06 23.20 7.26
CA GLU A 145 0.09 24.43 8.07
C GLU A 145 0.83 24.25 9.41
N THR A 146 0.88 23.02 9.93
CA THR A 146 1.62 22.69 11.17
C THR A 146 3.12 22.53 10.96
N ASN A 147 3.59 22.40 9.71
CA ASN A 147 5.01 22.22 9.39
C ASN A 147 5.50 23.23 8.33
N PRO A 148 5.36 24.55 8.54
CA PRO A 148 5.65 25.55 7.53
C PRO A 148 7.13 25.56 7.10
N ALA A 149 8.05 25.23 8.02
CA ALA A 149 9.48 25.12 7.70
C ALA A 149 9.76 23.98 6.70
N LEU A 150 9.18 22.80 6.94
CA LEU A 150 9.35 21.64 6.06
C LEU A 150 8.79 21.92 4.66
N TYR A 151 7.53 22.34 4.57
CA TYR A 151 6.90 22.58 3.26
C TYR A 151 7.43 23.83 2.55
N GLY A 152 7.94 24.81 3.31
CA GLY A 152 8.66 25.96 2.75
C GLY A 152 9.96 25.56 2.04
N GLU A 153 10.72 24.61 2.59
CA GLU A 153 11.90 24.06 1.92
C GLU A 153 11.52 23.14 0.75
N LEU A 154 10.53 22.26 0.92
CA LEU A 154 10.06 21.36 -0.15
C LEU A 154 9.50 22.11 -1.37
N ALA A 155 8.97 23.32 -1.17
CA ALA A 155 8.50 24.16 -2.27
C ALA A 155 9.64 24.68 -3.17
N LYS A 156 10.87 24.76 -2.64
CA LYS A 156 12.06 25.20 -3.40
C LYS A 156 12.66 24.07 -4.24
N GLY A 157 12.47 22.83 -3.81
CA GLY A 157 12.99 21.65 -4.50
C GLY A 157 12.89 20.38 -3.66
N GLN A 158 13.31 19.26 -4.25
CA GLN A 158 13.32 17.95 -3.60
C GLN A 158 14.70 17.30 -3.73
N SER A 159 15.11 16.57 -2.69
CA SER A 159 16.35 15.79 -2.66
C SER A 159 16.15 14.44 -1.96
N PRO A 160 15.26 13.58 -2.46
CA PRO A 160 14.95 12.30 -1.83
C PRO A 160 16.18 11.39 -1.83
N LYS A 161 16.35 10.63 -0.74
CA LYS A 161 17.44 9.64 -0.61
C LYS A 161 17.04 8.28 -1.19
N PHE A 162 15.74 8.02 -1.27
CA PHE A 162 15.20 6.74 -1.69
C PHE A 162 14.42 6.88 -3.00
N MET A 163 14.59 5.92 -3.90
CA MET A 163 13.64 5.61 -4.94
C MET A 163 12.89 4.34 -4.55
N VAL A 164 11.56 4.32 -4.66
CA VAL A 164 10.75 3.17 -4.22
C VAL A 164 9.85 2.69 -5.33
N PHE A 165 9.94 1.40 -5.66
CA PHE A 165 8.99 0.68 -6.50
C PHE A 165 8.03 -0.11 -5.62
N ALA A 166 6.75 0.22 -5.69
CA ALA A 166 5.71 -0.47 -4.93
C ALA A 166 4.52 -0.83 -5.82
N CYS A 167 3.70 -1.77 -5.38
CA CYS A 167 2.50 -2.13 -6.13
C CYS A 167 1.46 -1.00 -6.09
N SER A 168 0.64 -0.87 -7.13
CA SER A 168 -0.53 0.02 -7.15
C SER A 168 -1.64 -0.42 -6.18
N ASP A 169 -1.51 -1.58 -5.54
CA ASP A 169 -2.45 -2.11 -4.55
C ASP A 169 -2.70 -1.09 -3.42
N SER A 170 -3.98 -0.80 -3.16
CA SER A 170 -4.39 0.26 -2.22
C SER A 170 -4.01 -0.01 -0.77
N ARG A 171 -3.66 -1.26 -0.42
CA ARG A 171 -3.31 -1.68 0.94
C ARG A 171 -1.86 -1.39 1.32
N VAL A 172 -1.01 -1.09 0.34
CA VAL A 172 0.45 -1.01 0.52
C VAL A 172 1.01 0.32 0.01
N CYS A 173 0.48 1.43 0.52
CA CYS A 173 1.06 2.76 0.27
C CYS A 173 2.46 2.85 0.90
N PRO A 174 3.54 2.99 0.12
CA PRO A 174 4.91 2.91 0.65
C PRO A 174 5.21 4.01 1.67
N SER A 175 4.67 5.22 1.49
CA SER A 175 4.84 6.30 2.45
C SER A 175 4.23 6.00 3.82
N VAL A 176 3.16 5.20 3.87
CA VAL A 176 2.53 4.80 5.12
C VAL A 176 3.22 3.58 5.72
N VAL A 177 3.52 2.57 4.90
CA VAL A 177 4.12 1.31 5.35
C VAL A 177 5.53 1.50 5.90
N LEU A 178 6.30 2.43 5.32
CA LEU A 178 7.67 2.74 5.73
C LEU A 178 7.81 4.06 6.49
N ASP A 179 6.69 4.70 6.83
CA ASP A 179 6.64 6.00 7.53
C ASP A 179 7.47 7.12 6.88
N PHE A 180 7.54 7.14 5.54
CA PHE A 180 8.24 8.20 4.83
C PHE A 180 7.51 9.54 4.96
N GLN A 181 8.28 10.55 5.31
CA GLN A 181 7.87 11.95 5.28
C GLN A 181 7.94 12.51 3.84
N PRO A 182 7.20 13.60 3.56
CA PRO A 182 7.29 14.29 2.27
C PRO A 182 8.73 14.69 1.95
N GLY A 183 9.19 14.36 0.74
CA GLY A 183 10.54 14.64 0.27
C GLY A 183 11.57 13.53 0.51
N GLU A 184 11.25 12.47 1.26
CA GLU A 184 12.23 11.41 1.54
C GLU A 184 12.36 10.37 0.42
N ALA A 185 11.25 10.06 -0.26
CA ALA A 185 11.19 9.01 -1.27
C ALA A 185 10.58 9.48 -2.60
N PHE A 186 11.26 9.17 -3.71
CA PHE A 186 10.74 9.27 -5.06
C PHE A 186 10.08 7.95 -5.46
N VAL A 187 8.75 7.93 -5.59
CA VAL A 187 7.97 6.69 -5.64
C VAL A 187 7.43 6.41 -7.04
N VAL A 188 7.63 5.18 -7.51
CA VAL A 188 6.97 4.61 -8.70
C VAL A 188 6.01 3.51 -8.24
N ARG A 189 4.74 3.60 -8.64
CA ARG A 189 3.73 2.56 -8.36
C ARG A 189 3.12 2.03 -9.65
N ASN A 190 3.16 0.71 -9.82
CA ASN A 190 2.50 0.03 -10.92
C ASN A 190 2.02 -1.36 -10.49
N VAL A 191 1.24 -2.03 -11.34
CA VAL A 191 0.70 -3.37 -11.02
C VAL A 191 1.87 -4.34 -10.87
N ALA A 192 1.93 -5.03 -9.72
CA ALA A 192 2.99 -5.97 -9.34
C ALA A 192 4.41 -5.39 -9.32
N ASN A 193 4.58 -4.07 -9.11
CA ASN A 193 5.88 -3.40 -8.88
C ASN A 193 6.98 -3.85 -9.86
N MET A 194 6.66 -3.80 -11.16
CA MET A 194 7.49 -4.29 -12.26
C MET A 194 8.30 -3.17 -12.92
N THR A 195 9.44 -3.53 -13.54
CA THR A 195 10.44 -2.52 -13.95
C THR A 195 10.76 -2.49 -15.44
N LYS A 196 10.14 -3.36 -16.24
CA LYS A 196 10.43 -3.55 -17.66
C LYS A 196 9.33 -2.98 -18.57
N TYR A 197 8.96 -1.71 -18.35
CA TYR A 197 7.94 -1.02 -19.14
C TYR A 197 8.30 0.42 -19.44
N ALA A 198 7.74 0.95 -20.54
CA ALA A 198 7.88 2.34 -20.95
C ALA A 198 7.46 3.28 -19.80
N GLY A 199 8.32 4.25 -19.49
CA GLY A 199 8.15 5.18 -18.36
C GLY A 199 8.97 4.83 -17.11
N VAL A 200 9.24 3.54 -16.83
CA VAL A 200 10.10 3.16 -15.69
C VAL A 200 11.55 3.61 -15.92
N GLY A 201 12.07 3.44 -17.14
CA GLY A 201 13.42 3.88 -17.48
C GLY A 201 13.65 5.37 -17.22
N ALA A 202 12.73 6.22 -17.65
CA ALA A 202 12.79 7.66 -17.41
C ALA A 202 12.74 8.01 -15.91
N ALA A 203 11.90 7.31 -15.13
CA ALA A 203 11.83 7.51 -13.68
C ALA A 203 13.14 7.12 -12.97
N VAL A 204 13.76 6.00 -13.37
CA VAL A 204 15.06 5.56 -12.83
C VAL A 204 16.17 6.53 -13.24
N GLU A 205 16.22 6.92 -14.50
CA GLU A 205 17.20 7.89 -15.01
C GLU A 205 17.09 9.21 -14.26
N TYR A 206 15.89 9.74 -14.10
CA TYR A 206 15.66 10.96 -13.33
C TYR A 206 16.08 10.83 -11.86
N ALA A 207 15.68 9.74 -11.20
CA ALA A 207 16.04 9.51 -9.80
C ALA A 207 17.56 9.40 -9.59
N VAL A 208 18.25 8.64 -10.44
CA VAL A 208 19.69 8.36 -10.27
C VAL A 208 20.57 9.50 -10.78
N LEU A 209 20.25 10.06 -11.95
CA LEU A 209 21.09 11.07 -12.61
C LEU A 209 20.76 12.49 -12.18
N HIS A 210 19.50 12.80 -11.88
CA HIS A 210 19.10 14.17 -11.53
C HIS A 210 18.88 14.33 -10.02
N LEU A 211 18.08 13.45 -9.40
CA LEU A 211 17.81 13.53 -7.95
C LEU A 211 18.93 12.96 -7.07
N LYS A 212 19.84 12.17 -7.66
CA LYS A 212 20.98 11.54 -6.98
C LYS A 212 20.54 10.68 -5.78
N VAL A 213 19.47 9.90 -5.95
CA VAL A 213 19.01 8.95 -4.93
C VAL A 213 20.14 7.98 -4.55
N GLU A 214 20.24 7.66 -3.27
CA GLU A 214 21.29 6.78 -2.74
C GLU A 214 20.84 5.31 -2.78
N GLN A 215 19.54 5.08 -2.63
CA GLN A 215 18.97 3.74 -2.51
C GLN A 215 17.76 3.56 -3.42
N ILE A 216 17.67 2.41 -4.09
CA ILE A 216 16.49 1.98 -4.85
C ILE A 216 15.88 0.75 -4.16
N ILE A 217 14.62 0.85 -3.77
CA ILE A 217 13.91 -0.18 -3.00
C ILE A 217 12.80 -0.76 -3.88
N VAL A 218 12.76 -2.08 -4.00
CA VAL A 218 11.63 -2.79 -4.63
C VAL A 218 10.82 -3.48 -3.54
N ILE A 219 9.55 -3.07 -3.38
CA ILE A 219 8.64 -3.56 -2.35
C ILE A 219 7.58 -4.46 -2.99
N GLY A 220 7.73 -5.76 -2.83
CA GLY A 220 6.66 -6.73 -3.04
C GLY A 220 5.68 -6.71 -1.87
N HIS A 221 4.54 -7.36 -2.07
CA HIS A 221 3.56 -7.57 -1.01
C HIS A 221 2.84 -8.89 -1.17
N SER A 222 2.30 -9.40 -0.07
CA SER A 222 1.51 -10.62 -0.10
C SER A 222 0.16 -10.45 -0.79
N ARG A 223 -0.35 -11.54 -1.38
CA ARG A 223 -1.64 -11.58 -2.09
C ARG A 223 -1.70 -10.52 -3.19
N CYS A 224 -0.64 -10.43 -3.98
CA CYS A 224 -0.56 -9.52 -5.10
C CYS A 224 -1.46 -10.00 -6.25
N GLY A 225 -2.50 -9.21 -6.58
CA GLY A 225 -3.41 -9.55 -7.68
C GLY A 225 -2.71 -9.71 -9.02
N GLY A 226 -1.63 -8.95 -9.29
CA GLY A 226 -0.86 -9.10 -10.52
C GLY A 226 -0.01 -10.38 -10.56
N ILE A 227 0.52 -10.83 -9.41
CA ILE A 227 1.25 -12.12 -9.34
C ILE A 227 0.27 -13.29 -9.42
N LYS A 228 -0.88 -13.19 -8.76
CA LYS A 228 -1.94 -14.17 -8.91
C LYS A 228 -2.40 -14.27 -10.36
N GLY A 229 -2.62 -13.12 -11.01
CA GLY A 229 -2.85 -13.02 -12.45
C GLY A 229 -1.78 -13.77 -13.23
N LEU A 230 -0.50 -13.48 -13.03
CA LEU A 230 0.59 -14.21 -13.69
C LEU A 230 0.51 -15.74 -13.58
N ILE A 231 0.13 -16.27 -12.40
CA ILE A 231 0.00 -17.71 -12.19
C ILE A 231 -1.24 -18.25 -12.93
N ASP A 232 -2.39 -17.62 -12.74
CA ASP A 232 -3.70 -18.10 -13.23
C ASP A 232 -3.96 -17.77 -14.73
N PHE A 233 -3.53 -16.61 -15.22
CA PHE A 233 -3.76 -16.12 -16.59
C PHE A 233 -2.67 -15.12 -17.08
N ILE A 234 -2.06 -15.37 -18.23
CA ILE A 234 -0.96 -14.52 -18.73
C ILE A 234 -1.50 -13.29 -19.44
N GLU A 235 -1.54 -12.15 -18.75
CA GLU A 235 -1.70 -10.83 -19.37
C GLU A 235 -0.35 -10.27 -19.84
N ASP A 236 -0.34 -9.50 -20.93
CA ASP A 236 0.89 -8.94 -21.52
C ASP A 236 1.75 -8.18 -20.51
N TRP A 237 1.10 -7.44 -19.60
CA TRP A 237 1.75 -6.68 -18.54
C TRP A 237 2.53 -7.56 -17.55
N VAL A 238 2.09 -8.78 -17.24
CA VAL A 238 2.80 -9.63 -16.27
C VAL A 238 3.85 -10.54 -16.92
N LYS A 239 3.93 -10.58 -18.25
CA LYS A 239 4.87 -11.45 -18.98
C LYS A 239 6.34 -11.24 -18.62
N VAL A 240 6.73 -10.04 -18.20
CA VAL A 240 8.08 -9.79 -17.67
C VAL A 240 8.47 -10.74 -16.53
N CYS A 241 7.48 -11.22 -15.78
CA CYS A 241 7.68 -12.13 -14.65
C CYS A 241 7.68 -13.62 -15.04
N LEU A 242 7.56 -13.97 -16.33
CA LEU A 242 7.59 -15.37 -16.77
C LEU A 242 8.85 -16.13 -16.30
N PRO A 243 10.07 -15.55 -16.31
CA PRO A 243 11.23 -16.24 -15.77
C PRO A 243 11.09 -16.60 -14.28
N ALA A 244 10.49 -15.70 -13.48
CA ALA A 244 10.19 -15.96 -12.08
C ALA A 244 9.12 -17.05 -11.92
N LYS A 245 8.04 -17.01 -12.73
CA LYS A 245 7.03 -18.07 -12.78
C LYS A 245 7.64 -19.43 -13.11
N SER A 246 8.43 -19.52 -14.18
CA SER A 246 9.08 -20.76 -14.61
C SER A 246 9.98 -21.33 -13.51
N LYS A 247 10.75 -20.49 -12.82
CA LYS A 247 11.58 -20.92 -11.68
C LYS A 247 10.73 -21.48 -10.54
N VAL A 248 9.68 -20.76 -10.14
CA VAL A 248 8.80 -21.19 -9.05
C VAL A 248 8.05 -22.47 -9.39
N LEU A 249 7.57 -22.64 -10.63
CA LEU A 249 6.91 -23.87 -11.05
C LEU A 249 7.89 -25.07 -11.08
N ALA A 250 9.15 -24.85 -11.43
CA ALA A 250 10.17 -25.90 -11.38
C ALA A 250 10.51 -26.33 -9.95
N GLU A 251 10.58 -25.39 -9.01
CA GLU A 251 10.98 -25.65 -7.61
C GLU A 251 9.78 -26.02 -6.70
N HIS A 252 8.58 -25.54 -7.01
CA HIS A 252 7.40 -25.61 -6.15
C HIS A 252 6.10 -26.01 -6.87
N GLY A 253 6.18 -26.62 -8.05
CA GLY A 253 5.00 -26.96 -8.86
C GLY A 253 3.98 -27.89 -8.21
N SER A 254 4.38 -28.65 -7.18
CA SER A 254 3.48 -29.53 -6.41
C SER A 254 2.73 -28.83 -5.26
N THR A 255 3.06 -27.56 -4.97
CA THR A 255 2.44 -26.80 -3.87
C THR A 255 1.16 -26.09 -4.30
N SER A 256 0.40 -25.56 -3.33
CA SER A 256 -0.83 -24.82 -3.61
C SER A 256 -0.57 -23.57 -4.45
N VAL A 257 -1.57 -23.10 -5.20
CA VAL A 257 -1.47 -21.86 -6.00
C VAL A 257 -1.09 -20.67 -5.12
N ASP A 258 -1.61 -20.61 -3.89
CA ASP A 258 -1.29 -19.55 -2.93
C ASP A 258 0.18 -19.59 -2.52
N ASP A 259 0.75 -20.78 -2.27
CA ASP A 259 2.17 -20.92 -1.96
C ASP A 259 3.06 -20.55 -3.15
N GLN A 260 2.66 -20.95 -4.36
CA GLN A 260 3.33 -20.56 -5.60
C GLN A 260 3.32 -19.03 -5.78
N CYS A 261 2.20 -18.36 -5.48
CA CYS A 261 2.12 -16.90 -5.50
C CYS A 261 3.10 -16.26 -4.52
N VAL A 262 3.15 -16.76 -3.27
CA VAL A 262 4.05 -16.24 -2.23
C VAL A 262 5.52 -16.38 -2.63
N GLN A 263 5.90 -17.50 -3.24
CA GLN A 263 7.27 -17.66 -3.74
C GLN A 263 7.55 -16.75 -4.94
N CYS A 264 6.59 -16.62 -5.86
CA CYS A 264 6.74 -15.78 -7.04
C CYS A 264 6.86 -14.29 -6.69
N GLU A 265 6.12 -13.81 -5.69
CA GLU A 265 6.24 -12.46 -5.14
C GLU A 265 7.70 -12.17 -4.73
N LYS A 266 8.34 -13.07 -3.98
CA LYS A 266 9.72 -12.93 -3.50
C LYS A 266 10.75 -13.03 -4.62
N VAL A 267 10.63 -14.04 -5.47
CA VAL A 267 11.62 -14.32 -6.53
C VAL A 267 11.62 -13.20 -7.57
N LYS A 268 10.44 -12.66 -7.89
CA LYS A 268 10.32 -11.55 -8.85
C LYS A 268 11.05 -10.31 -8.36
N ASP A 269 10.92 -9.92 -7.09
CA ASP A 269 11.58 -8.70 -6.60
C ASP A 269 13.10 -8.78 -6.73
N VAL A 270 13.69 -9.97 -6.49
CA VAL A 270 15.13 -10.20 -6.70
C VAL A 270 15.48 -10.16 -8.19
N ALA A 271 14.69 -10.79 -9.06
CA ALA A 271 14.92 -10.78 -10.51
C ALA A 271 14.84 -9.36 -11.10
N THR A 272 13.94 -8.54 -10.55
CA THR A 272 13.75 -7.13 -10.89
C THR A 272 15.03 -6.32 -10.66
N ILE A 273 15.69 -6.54 -9.52
CA ILE A 273 16.96 -5.87 -9.17
C ILE A 273 18.10 -6.38 -10.05
N LEU A 274 18.16 -7.68 -10.31
CA LEU A 274 19.20 -8.28 -11.17
C LEU A 274 19.12 -7.80 -12.62
N HIS A 275 17.91 -7.61 -13.15
CA HIS A 275 17.72 -7.10 -14.51
C HIS A 275 18.29 -5.68 -14.67
N TRP A 276 18.25 -4.86 -13.62
CA TRP A 276 18.85 -3.53 -13.66
C TRP A 276 20.38 -3.56 -13.65
N LYS A 277 21.02 -4.57 -13.06
CA LYS A 277 22.50 -4.70 -13.12
C LYS A 277 23.07 -4.78 -14.55
N LEU A 278 22.22 -5.03 -15.54
CA LEU A 278 22.60 -5.17 -16.94
C LEU A 278 22.50 -3.86 -17.75
N PHE A 279 22.03 -2.77 -17.12
CA PHE A 279 22.05 -1.41 -17.66
C PHE A 279 23.11 -0.56 -16.94
#